data_AF-A0AA38LB09-F1
#
_entry.id   AF-A0AA38LB09-F1
#
_cell.length_a   1.000
_cell.length_b   1.000
_cell.length_c   1.000
_cell.angle_alpha   90.00
_cell.angle_beta   90.00
_cell.angle_gamma   90.00
#
_symmetry.space_group_name_H-M   'P 1'
#
loop_
_entity.id
_entity.type
_entity.pdbx_description
1 polymer ?
#
loop_
_entity_poly.entity_id
_entity_poly.type
_entity_poly.pdbx_seq_one_letter_code
_entity_poly.pdbx_strand_id
1 'polypeptide(L)'
;YYSCALHTIRATATSEQKSDTKNQANQRSREPFDIWKIKMLYDGECPLCMREVNMLQARNKLYGTIKFVDISLDGYSPEENANLDYQT
;
A
#
# COMPACT_ATOMS: atom_id res chain seq x y z
N TYR A 1 -24.05 24.18 53.89
CA TYR A 1 -22.84 23.58 54.47
C TYR A 1 -22.40 22.50 53.49
N TYR A 2 -21.36 22.69 52.69
CA TYR A 2 -19.94 22.64 53.06
C TYR A 2 -19.15 23.40 51.99
N SER A 3 -18.53 24.53 52.33
CA SER A 3 -17.09 24.67 52.64
C SER A 3 -16.17 24.17 51.51
N CYS A 4 -15.80 25.06 50.59
CA CYS A 4 -14.70 24.86 49.66
C CYS A 4 -13.43 25.40 50.34
N ALA A 5 -12.68 24.51 51.00
CA ALA A 5 -11.41 24.85 51.61
C ALA A 5 -10.33 24.93 50.53
N LEU A 6 -9.78 26.14 50.31
CA LEU A 6 -8.48 26.32 49.66
C LEU A 6 -7.45 25.44 50.38
N HIS A 7 -6.73 24.61 49.63
CA HIS A 7 -5.46 24.04 50.09
C HIS A 7 -4.36 24.29 49.07
N THR A 8 -3.24 24.70 49.65
CA THR A 8 -2.10 25.42 49.11
C THR A 8 -1.24 24.59 48.14
N ILE A 9 -0.63 25.32 47.21
CA ILE A 9 0.43 24.91 46.28
C ILE A 9 1.57 24.19 47.04
N ARG A 10 1.95 23.01 46.55
CA ARG A 10 3.26 22.41 46.83
C ARG A 10 4.02 22.24 45.52
N ALA A 11 5.15 22.93 45.42
CA ALA A 11 6.15 22.73 44.38
C ALA A 11 7.00 21.51 44.73
N THR A 12 7.20 20.62 43.76
CA THR A 12 8.31 19.66 43.76
C THR A 12 8.94 19.68 42.39
N ALA A 13 10.10 20.34 42.30
CA ALA A 13 11.02 20.20 41.19
C ALA A 13 11.55 18.76 41.19
N THR A 14 11.39 18.04 40.08
CA THR A 14 12.33 17.01 39.67
C THR A 14 12.31 16.94 38.15
N SER A 15 13.54 16.94 37.65
CA SER A 15 14.02 16.76 36.29
C SER A 15 13.22 15.77 35.44
N GLU A 16 13.12 16.02 34.14
CA GLU A 16 13.83 15.23 33.11
C GLU A 16 13.35 15.51 31.68
N GLN A 17 14.31 15.40 30.76
CA GLN A 17 14.19 15.17 29.32
C GLN A 17 13.92 16.37 28.40
N LYS A 18 15.04 17.00 28.00
CA LYS A 18 15.24 17.45 26.63
C LYS A 18 15.14 16.22 25.71
N SER A 19 14.02 16.07 25.01
CA SER A 19 13.96 15.26 23.81
C SER A 19 13.38 16.13 22.70
N ASP A 20 14.25 16.39 21.73
CA ASP A 20 13.98 17.25 20.59
C ASP A 20 12.72 16.79 19.86
N THR A 21 11.81 17.73 19.67
CA THR A 21 10.64 17.60 18.82
C THR A 21 11.09 17.25 17.40
N LYS A 22 11.01 15.97 17.05
CA LYS A 22 10.92 15.53 15.65
C LYS A 22 9.59 14.80 15.47
N ASN A 23 8.57 15.62 15.24
CA ASN A 23 7.29 15.21 14.69
C ASN A 23 7.54 14.69 13.26
N GLN A 24 7.93 13.43 13.12
CA GLN A 24 7.91 12.72 11.84
C GLN A 24 6.53 12.12 11.63
N ALA A 25 5.54 13.00 11.51
CA ALA A 25 4.30 12.70 10.81
C ALA A 25 4.49 13.12 9.36
N ASN A 26 5.13 12.29 8.51
CA ASN A 26 4.95 12.47 7.07
C ASN A 26 5.26 11.19 6.25
N GLN A 27 4.26 10.81 5.46
CA GLN A 27 4.34 9.99 4.25
C GLN A 27 4.68 8.50 4.40
N ARG A 28 3.72 7.71 4.93
CA ARG A 28 3.29 6.56 4.12
C ARG A 28 2.33 7.11 3.09
N SER A 29 2.81 7.25 1.85
CA SER A 29 1.93 7.43 0.70
C SER A 29 0.76 6.48 0.86
N ARG A 30 -0.48 7.02 0.83
CA ARG A 30 -1.63 6.17 0.56
C ARG A 30 -1.45 5.77 -0.89
N GLU A 31 -0.68 4.70 -1.11
CA GLU A 31 -0.78 3.94 -2.34
C GLU A 31 -2.29 3.75 -2.59
N PRO A 32 -2.79 4.08 -3.79
CA PRO A 32 -4.19 3.82 -4.11
C PRO A 32 -4.48 2.39 -3.68
N PHE A 33 -5.48 2.18 -2.80
CA PHE A 33 -5.98 0.85 -2.55
C PHE A 33 -6.65 0.40 -3.83
N ASP A 34 -5.82 -0.12 -4.70
CA ASP A 34 -6.09 -0.72 -5.97
C ASP A 34 -7.16 -1.81 -5.71
N ILE A 35 -8.42 -1.55 -6.07
CA ILE A 35 -9.56 -2.43 -5.76
C ILE A 35 -9.59 -3.63 -6.73
N TRP A 36 -8.43 -4.22 -7.01
CA TRP A 36 -8.35 -5.49 -7.73
C TRP A 36 -8.38 -6.64 -6.74
N LYS A 37 -9.06 -7.72 -7.12
CA LYS A 37 -9.14 -8.97 -6.35
C LYS A 37 -8.14 -10.00 -6.85
N ILE A 38 -7.77 -9.91 -8.12
CA ILE A 38 -6.87 -10.84 -8.79
C ILE A 38 -5.84 -10.02 -9.57
N LYS A 39 -4.56 -10.36 -9.42
CA LYS A 39 -3.49 -9.88 -10.28
C LYS A 39 -3.12 -11.02 -11.24
N MET A 40 -3.18 -10.77 -12.53
CA MET A 40 -2.92 -11.75 -13.59
C MET A 40 -1.67 -11.32 -14.37
N LEU A 41 -0.62 -12.14 -14.30
CA LEU A 41 0.59 -12.03 -15.10
C LEU A 41 0.36 -12.72 -16.45
N TYR A 42 0.83 -12.13 -17.55
CA TYR A 42 0.76 -12.71 -18.88
C TYR A 42 1.93 -12.26 -19.74
N ASP A 43 2.26 -13.05 -20.77
CA ASP A 43 3.29 -12.72 -21.77
C ASP A 43 2.64 -12.08 -23.01
N GLY A 44 2.95 -10.80 -23.24
CA GLY A 44 2.47 -10.02 -24.38
C GLY A 44 3.10 -10.39 -25.73
N GLU A 45 4.27 -11.05 -25.73
CA GLU A 45 4.93 -11.51 -26.95
C GLU A 45 4.43 -12.89 -27.42
N CYS A 46 3.70 -13.62 -26.56
CA CYS A 46 3.09 -14.90 -26.90
C CYS A 46 1.68 -14.74 -27.53
N PRO A 47 1.49 -15.03 -28.84
CA PRO A 47 0.20 -14.87 -29.49
C PRO A 47 -0.91 -15.79 -28.95
N LEU A 48 -0.53 -16.91 -28.31
CA LEU A 48 -1.49 -17.83 -27.70
C LEU A 48 -2.00 -17.28 -26.37
N CYS A 49 -1.12 -16.77 -25.50
CA CYS A 49 -1.50 -16.12 -24.25
C CYS A 49 -2.43 -14.92 -24.52
N MET A 50 -2.12 -14.13 -25.55
CA MET A 50 -2.92 -12.94 -25.89
C MET A 50 -4.36 -13.27 -26.34
N ARG A 51 -4.63 -14.45 -26.90
CA ARG A 51 -6.02 -14.86 -27.22
C ARG A 51 -6.87 -14.96 -25.96
N GLU A 52 -6.31 -15.51 -24.89
CA GLU A 52 -6.99 -15.69 -23.61
C GLU A 52 -7.10 -14.37 -22.85
N VAL A 53 -6.02 -13.58 -22.82
CA VAL A 53 -5.97 -12.26 -22.16
C VAL A 53 -7.01 -11.31 -22.77
N ASN A 54 -7.11 -11.25 -24.11
CA ASN A 54 -8.07 -10.37 -24.78
C ASN A 54 -9.53 -10.72 -24.43
N MET A 55 -9.86 -12.02 -24.39
CA MET A 55 -11.17 -12.49 -23.94
C MET A 55 -11.45 -12.07 -22.50
N LEU A 56 -10.48 -12.27 -21.59
CA LEU A 56 -10.63 -11.94 -20.18
C LEU A 56 -10.73 -10.43 -19.95
N GLN A 57 -9.93 -9.61 -20.64
CA GLN A 57 -10.01 -8.15 -20.58
C GLN A 57 -11.39 -7.65 -21.01
N ALA A 58 -11.94 -8.18 -22.12
CA ALA A 58 -13.26 -7.82 -22.60
C ALA A 58 -14.36 -8.11 -21.56
N ARG A 59 -14.29 -9.26 -20.88
CA ARG A 59 -15.23 -9.63 -19.80
C ARG A 59 -15.00 -8.84 -18.52
N ASN A 60 -13.74 -8.52 -18.20
CA ASN A 60 -13.37 -7.76 -17.02
C ASN A 60 -13.86 -6.31 -17.08
N LYS A 61 -14.19 -5.76 -18.26
CA LYS A 61 -14.81 -4.42 -18.38
C LYS A 61 -16.06 -4.24 -17.51
N LEU A 62 -16.80 -5.32 -17.25
CA LEU A 62 -18.01 -5.29 -16.43
C LEU A 62 -17.73 -5.28 -14.92
N TYR A 63 -16.60 -5.86 -14.48
CA TYR A 63 -16.30 -6.08 -13.06
C TYR A 63 -15.14 -5.22 -12.56
N GLY A 64 -14.14 -4.98 -13.40
CA GLY A 64 -12.94 -4.20 -13.07
C GLY A 64 -12.08 -4.81 -11.96
N THR A 65 -12.19 -6.12 -11.70
CA THR A 65 -11.58 -6.76 -10.53
C THR A 65 -10.21 -7.38 -10.81
N ILE A 66 -9.81 -7.50 -12.09
CA ILE A 66 -8.54 -8.10 -12.48
C ILE A 66 -7.55 -6.99 -12.87
N LYS A 67 -6.36 -7.02 -12.27
CA LYS A 67 -5.18 -6.25 -12.68
C LYS A 67 -4.33 -7.10 -13.63
N PHE A 68 -4.22 -6.68 -14.88
CA PHE A 68 -3.39 -7.33 -15.88
C PHE A 68 -1.98 -6.73 -15.84
N VAL A 69 -0.96 -7.58 -15.79
CA VAL A 69 0.46 -7.19 -15.78
C VAL A 69 1.17 -7.99 -16.87
N ASP A 70 1.74 -7.29 -17.84
CA ASP A 70 2.52 -7.88 -18.92
C ASP A 70 3.96 -8.11 -18.44
N ILE A 71 4.43 -9.35 -18.53
CA ILE A 71 5.77 -9.75 -18.10
C ILE A 71 6.80 -9.59 -19.22
N SER A 72 6.37 -9.42 -20.48
CA SER A 72 7.30 -9.21 -21.59
C SER A 72 7.85 -7.79 -21.69
N LEU A 73 7.39 -6.88 -20.83
CA LEU A 73 7.88 -5.51 -20.77
C LEU A 73 9.23 -5.43 -20.05
N ASP A 74 10.15 -4.63 -20.59
CA ASP A 74 11.46 -4.34 -19.97
C ASP A 74 11.36 -3.78 -18.53
N GLY A 75 10.22 -3.16 -18.19
CA GLY A 75 9.96 -2.61 -16.87
C GLY A 75 9.36 -3.58 -15.86
N TYR A 76 9.21 -4.86 -16.20
CA TYR A 76 8.64 -5.85 -15.30
C TYR A 76 9.61 -6.16 -14.13
N SER A 77 9.11 -6.05 -12.89
CA SER A 77 9.84 -6.44 -11.68
C SER A 77 9.22 -7.69 -11.05
N PRO A 78 9.93 -8.83 -11.01
CA PRO A 78 9.48 -10.02 -10.28
C PRO A 78 9.25 -9.74 -8.79
N GLU A 79 10.06 -8.88 -8.17
CA GLU A 79 10.00 -8.55 -6.75
C GLU A 79 8.64 -7.95 -6.35
N GLU A 80 8.03 -7.17 -7.24
CA GLU A 80 6.70 -6.58 -7.08
C GLU A 80 5.55 -7.58 -7.40
N ASN A 81 5.90 -8.74 -7.91
CA ASN A 81 4.99 -9.75 -8.48
C ASN A 81 5.28 -11.15 -7.92
N ALA A 82 5.48 -11.23 -6.61
CA ALA A 82 5.67 -12.48 -5.86
C ALA A 82 6.91 -13.30 -6.27
N ASN A 83 7.95 -12.62 -6.79
CA ASN A 83 9.17 -13.21 -7.33
C ASN A 83 8.91 -14.21 -8.46
N LEU A 84 7.84 -13.98 -9.22
CA LEU A 84 7.51 -14.78 -10.40
C LEU A 84 8.30 -14.24 -11.59
N ASP A 85 9.32 -14.99 -11.97
CA ASP A 85 10.09 -14.77 -13.19
C ASP A 85 9.63 -15.73 -14.30
N TYR A 86 9.99 -15.43 -15.55
CA TYR A 86 9.65 -16.26 -16.71
C TYR A 86 10.87 -16.45 -17.62
N GLN A 87 10.88 -17.57 -18.35
CA GLN A 87 11.93 -17.89 -19.31
C GLN A 87 11.34 -17.85 -20.72
N THR A 88 12.12 -17.33 -21.66
CA THR A 88 11.79 -17.21 -23.09
C THR A 88 12.27 -18.42 -23.88
#